data_AF-A0A8T2R116-F1
#
_entry.id   AF-A0A8T2R116-F1
#
_cell.length_a   1.000
_cell.length_b   1.000
_cell.length_c   1.000
_cell.angle_alpha   90.00
_cell.angle_beta   90.00
_cell.angle_gamma   90.00
#
_symmetry.space_group_name_H-M   'P 1'
#
loop_
_entity.id
_entity.type
_entity.pdbx_description
1 polymer ?
#
loop_
_entity_poly.entity_id
_entity_poly.type
_entity_poly.pdbx_seq_one_letter_code
_entity_poly.pdbx_strand_id
1 'polypeptide(L)'
;MFHVPWRCELLIVTGFFVCLDSFLSLLTVMPVRVLVFLWRLLASKRKYRRLRADELSDLASLLVLAVGVTLLQQADISYIYHMIRSQATVKLYVVYNVLEIFDKLCQSFGSDVLQVVLNSAENVATCTNSALLREAMRFLLDECIAIVSFVFHSFIILAQSITVSAAIRSHNNALLTLLISNNFAEIKSNVFKRLAKDNLHKLAYLDTVERFHIVAHLFFVLAQNFLAAHEPWLNAFAWNAGMVFVCEILVDVIKHAFLAKFNEIKPSAYSEFLLALCKQTLTSQSKEIHKTMSFVPFAPACVVIRVLIPLYAAYLPGEFPWRLVVILFFSILTCVFLVALKILVALGLLKHASWYVTRHKKKEKLLHFD
;
A
#
# COMPACT_ATOMS: atom_id res chain seq x y z
N MET A 1 -17.84 4.20 -25.90
CA MET A 1 -16.67 3.38 -25.50
C MET A 1 -15.44 4.23 -25.16
N PHE A 2 -15.17 5.31 -25.91
CA PHE A 2 -14.02 6.22 -25.68
C PHE A 2 -13.94 6.91 -24.30
N HIS A 3 -15.04 6.97 -23.54
CA HIS A 3 -15.02 7.51 -22.17
C HIS A 3 -14.60 6.51 -21.08
N VAL A 4 -14.45 5.22 -21.41
CA VAL A 4 -14.05 4.20 -20.42
C VAL A 4 -12.65 4.51 -19.84
N PRO A 5 -11.61 4.77 -20.67
CA PRO A 5 -10.28 5.12 -20.17
C PRO A 5 -10.30 6.26 -19.15
N TRP A 6 -10.97 7.37 -19.49
CA TRP A 6 -11.04 8.54 -18.62
C TRP A 6 -11.72 8.26 -17.27
N ARG A 7 -12.84 7.53 -17.29
CA ARG A 7 -13.58 7.21 -16.05
C ARG A 7 -12.87 6.18 -15.20
N CYS A 8 -12.19 5.23 -15.83
CA CYS A 8 -11.34 4.25 -15.17
C CYS A 8 -10.13 4.94 -14.50
N GLU A 9 -9.44 5.82 -15.22
CA GLU A 9 -8.30 6.55 -14.68
C GLU A 9 -8.70 7.42 -13.48
N LEU A 10 -9.84 8.11 -13.56
CA LEU A 10 -10.37 8.89 -12.44
C LEU A 10 -10.65 8.02 -11.19
N LEU A 11 -11.17 6.81 -11.40
CA LEU A 11 -11.39 5.84 -10.33
C LEU A 11 -10.07 5.42 -9.68
N ILE A 12 -9.10 5.02 -10.50
CA ILE A 12 -7.79 4.54 -10.04
C ILE A 12 -7.03 5.64 -9.31
N VAL A 13 -7.00 6.86 -9.85
CA VAL A 13 -6.33 8.01 -9.20
C VAL A 13 -7.00 8.34 -7.86
N THR A 14 -8.33 8.33 -7.78
CA THR A 14 -9.02 8.56 -6.50
C THR A 14 -8.70 7.46 -5.49
N GLY A 15 -8.71 6.20 -5.94
CA GLY A 15 -8.31 5.06 -5.12
C GLY A 15 -6.87 5.15 -4.65
N PHE A 16 -5.95 5.62 -5.49
CA PHE A 16 -4.53 5.77 -5.13
C PHE A 16 -4.37 6.72 -3.94
N PHE A 17 -5.12 7.84 -3.92
CA PHE A 17 -5.11 8.73 -2.78
C PHE A 17 -5.72 8.10 -1.52
N VAL A 18 -6.73 7.24 -1.65
CA VAL A 18 -7.29 6.46 -0.52
C VAL A 18 -6.24 5.49 0.05
N CYS A 19 -5.49 4.80 -0.81
CA CYS A 19 -4.35 3.97 -0.39
C CYS A 19 -3.27 4.82 0.31
N LEU A 20 -2.91 5.97 -0.25
CA LEU A 20 -1.95 6.90 0.35
C LEU A 20 -2.42 7.42 1.72
N ASP A 21 -3.71 7.77 1.87
CA ASP A 21 -4.28 8.19 3.15
C ASP A 21 -4.18 7.08 4.21
N SER A 22 -4.44 5.84 3.80
CA SER A 22 -4.39 4.66 4.67
C SER A 22 -2.95 4.35 5.09
N PHE A 23 -2.00 4.42 4.15
CA PHE A 23 -0.57 4.28 4.38
C PHE A 23 -0.03 5.37 5.33
N LEU A 24 -0.39 6.64 5.09
CA LEU A 24 0.02 7.74 5.96
C LEU A 24 -0.62 7.64 7.35
N SER A 25 -1.85 7.13 7.46
CA SER A 25 -2.48 6.84 8.76
C SER A 25 -1.68 5.83 9.57
N LEU A 26 -1.16 4.78 8.92
CA LEU A 26 -0.32 3.77 9.56
C LEU A 26 0.97 4.38 10.12
N LEU A 27 1.59 5.32 9.39
CA LEU A 27 2.84 5.96 9.82
C LEU A 27 2.67 7.10 10.83
N THR A 28 1.51 7.77 10.86
CA THR A 28 1.31 8.99 11.66
C THR A 28 0.29 8.80 12.78
N VAL A 29 -0.94 8.38 12.44
CA VAL A 29 -2.07 8.32 13.38
C VAL A 29 -1.92 7.15 14.35
N MET A 30 -1.60 5.95 13.84
CA MET A 30 -1.48 4.74 14.68
C MET A 30 -0.41 4.91 15.78
N PRO A 31 0.84 5.32 15.50
CA PRO A 31 1.85 5.51 16.55
C PRO A 31 1.43 6.55 17.59
N VAL A 32 0.82 7.67 17.17
CA VAL A 32 0.33 8.69 18.10
C VAL A 32 -0.77 8.13 19.02
N ARG A 33 -1.71 7.33 18.50
CA ARG A 33 -2.75 6.68 19.32
C ARG A 33 -2.13 5.73 20.35
N VAL A 34 -1.14 4.93 19.95
CA VAL A 34 -0.41 4.03 20.87
C VAL A 34 0.34 4.84 21.93
N LEU A 35 1.04 5.92 21.56
CA LEU A 35 1.75 6.78 22.51
C LEU A 35 0.80 7.43 23.53
N VAL A 36 -0.34 7.93 23.09
CA VAL A 36 -1.38 8.49 23.99
C VAL A 36 -1.95 7.40 24.91
N PHE A 37 -2.11 6.17 24.42
CA PHE A 37 -2.48 5.04 25.26
C PHE A 37 -1.42 4.72 26.32
N LEU A 38 -0.14 4.61 25.94
CA LEU A 38 0.97 4.35 26.85
C LEU A 38 1.13 5.47 27.90
N TRP A 39 1.01 6.73 27.47
CA TRP A 39 1.04 7.88 28.38
C TRP A 39 -0.08 7.82 29.41
N ARG A 40 -1.31 7.50 29.01
CA ARG A 40 -2.44 7.33 29.94
C ARG A 40 -2.22 6.19 30.92
N LEU A 41 -1.59 5.10 30.48
CA LEU A 41 -1.24 3.96 31.34
C LEU A 41 -0.19 4.36 32.39
N LEU A 42 0.83 5.12 31.99
CA LEU A 42 1.89 5.62 32.88
C LEU A 42 1.38 6.68 33.87
N ALA A 43 0.53 7.60 33.41
CA ALA A 43 -0.01 8.69 34.23
C ALA A 43 -1.09 8.24 35.22
N SER A 44 -1.78 7.13 34.94
CA SER A 44 -2.86 6.62 35.80
C SER A 44 -2.30 5.64 36.85
N LYS A 45 -2.33 6.01 38.13
CA LYS A 45 -1.97 5.12 39.27
C LYS A 45 -2.96 3.96 39.52
N ARG A 46 -3.97 3.73 38.64
CA ARG A 46 -5.03 2.72 38.86
C ARG A 46 -4.87 1.48 37.97
N LYS A 47 -4.96 0.32 38.65
CA LYS A 47 -4.94 -1.08 38.20
C LYS A 47 -5.77 -1.38 36.93
N TYR A 48 -5.25 -2.33 36.15
CA TYR A 48 -5.90 -3.22 35.17
C TYR A 48 -7.24 -2.73 34.61
N ARG A 49 -7.18 -1.77 33.67
CA ARG A 49 -8.31 -1.48 32.78
C ARG A 49 -8.28 -2.46 31.61
N ARG A 50 -9.44 -3.00 31.23
CA ARG A 50 -9.57 -3.75 29.98
C ARG A 50 -9.24 -2.86 28.78
N LEU A 51 -8.42 -3.37 27.86
CA LEU A 51 -8.09 -2.66 26.64
C LEU A 51 -9.32 -2.62 25.72
N ARG A 52 -9.50 -1.48 25.06
CA ARG A 52 -10.55 -1.34 24.04
C ARG A 52 -10.11 -2.01 22.73
N ALA A 53 -11.06 -2.34 21.86
CA ALA A 53 -10.80 -3.02 20.60
C ALA A 53 -9.89 -2.21 19.65
N ASP A 54 -10.03 -0.88 19.65
CA ASP A 54 -9.17 0.04 18.92
C ASP A 54 -7.74 0.05 19.48
N GLU A 55 -7.58 0.06 20.81
CA GLU A 55 -6.28 0.00 21.48
C GLU A 55 -5.55 -1.33 21.20
N LEU A 56 -6.27 -2.46 21.21
CA LEU A 56 -5.72 -3.78 20.86
C LEU A 56 -5.31 -3.87 19.39
N SER A 57 -6.17 -3.41 18.48
CA SER A 57 -5.91 -3.40 17.04
C SER A 57 -4.70 -2.55 16.67
N ASP A 58 -4.55 -1.37 17.29
CA ASP A 58 -3.40 -0.49 17.07
C ASP A 58 -2.10 -1.12 17.58
N LEU A 59 -2.13 -1.83 18.72
CA LEU A 59 -0.97 -2.53 19.26
C LEU A 59 -0.56 -3.72 18.39
N ALA A 60 -1.52 -4.53 17.93
CA ALA A 60 -1.28 -5.62 16.96
C ALA A 60 -0.66 -5.08 15.67
N SER A 61 -1.27 -4.04 15.09
CA SER A 61 -0.77 -3.39 13.87
C SER A 61 0.66 -2.84 14.04
N LEU A 62 0.97 -2.26 15.20
CA LEU A 62 2.32 -1.81 15.54
C LEU A 62 3.29 -2.97 15.69
N LEU A 63 2.87 -4.09 16.30
CA LEU A 63 3.70 -5.28 16.46
C LEU A 63 4.04 -5.90 15.10
N VAL A 64 3.06 -6.09 14.22
CA VAL A 64 3.27 -6.54 12.83
C VAL A 64 4.27 -5.64 12.11
N LEU A 65 4.09 -4.31 12.19
CA LEU A 65 4.99 -3.36 11.54
C LEU A 65 6.41 -3.41 12.13
N ALA A 66 6.55 -3.49 13.45
CA ALA A 66 7.85 -3.55 14.12
C ALA A 66 8.62 -4.84 13.79
N VAL A 67 7.95 -6.00 13.84
CA VAL A 67 8.56 -7.28 13.46
C VAL A 67 8.91 -7.28 11.96
N GLY A 68 8.01 -6.78 11.11
CA GLY A 68 8.25 -6.65 9.67
C GLY A 68 9.48 -5.81 9.36
N VAL A 69 9.55 -4.58 9.89
CA VAL A 69 10.69 -3.67 9.67
C VAL A 69 11.99 -4.26 10.21
N THR A 70 11.99 -4.85 11.41
CA THR A 70 13.21 -5.41 12.02
C THR A 70 13.78 -6.57 11.21
N LEU A 71 12.94 -7.53 10.79
CA LEU A 71 13.35 -8.64 9.93
C LEU A 71 13.80 -8.17 8.55
N LEU A 72 13.07 -7.23 7.96
CA LEU A 72 13.47 -6.65 6.69
C LEU A 72 14.82 -5.94 6.82
N GLN A 73 15.06 -5.19 7.89
CA GLN A 73 16.33 -4.48 8.14
C GLN A 73 17.54 -5.43 8.20
N GLN A 74 17.35 -6.62 8.77
CA GLN A 74 18.39 -7.67 8.86
C GLN A 74 18.71 -8.32 7.51
N ALA A 75 17.80 -8.27 6.53
CA ALA A 75 18.05 -8.83 5.22
C ALA A 75 19.11 -8.02 4.47
N ASP A 76 20.06 -8.69 3.81
CA ASP A 76 21.07 -8.02 2.98
C ASP A 76 20.54 -7.81 1.55
N ILE A 77 20.45 -6.55 1.14
CA ILE A 77 20.02 -6.15 -0.21
C ILE A 77 20.98 -6.72 -1.27
N SER A 78 22.29 -6.66 -1.01
CA SER A 78 23.32 -7.09 -1.95
C SER A 78 23.22 -8.59 -2.18
N TYR A 79 23.00 -9.36 -1.11
CA TYR A 79 22.78 -10.80 -1.20
C TYR A 79 21.55 -11.13 -2.06
N ILE A 80 20.40 -10.51 -1.79
CA ILE A 80 19.17 -10.74 -2.58
C ILE A 80 19.38 -10.33 -4.04
N TYR A 81 20.05 -9.20 -4.29
CA TYR A 81 20.40 -8.74 -5.63
C TYR A 81 21.29 -9.75 -6.37
N HIS A 82 22.34 -10.26 -5.72
CA HIS A 82 23.22 -11.27 -6.29
C HIS A 82 22.50 -12.61 -6.48
N MET A 83 21.58 -13.00 -5.60
CA MET A 83 20.72 -14.17 -5.82
C MET A 83 19.87 -14.01 -7.08
N ILE A 84 19.22 -12.85 -7.28
CA ILE A 84 18.38 -12.60 -8.45
C ILE A 84 19.22 -12.57 -9.74
N ARG A 85 20.41 -11.95 -9.70
CA ARG A 85 21.27 -11.78 -10.88
C ARG A 85 22.16 -12.99 -11.20
N SER A 86 22.50 -13.83 -10.22
CA SER A 86 23.39 -15.00 -10.42
C SER A 86 22.70 -16.16 -11.14
N GLN A 87 21.37 -16.13 -11.28
CA GLN A 87 20.62 -17.15 -12.00
C GLN A 87 20.73 -16.94 -13.51
N ALA A 88 21.69 -17.60 -14.17
CA ALA A 88 21.89 -17.50 -15.62
C ALA A 88 20.68 -18.04 -16.44
N THR A 89 19.88 -18.94 -15.88
CA THR A 89 18.75 -19.59 -16.54
C THR A 89 17.44 -18.79 -16.42
N VAL A 90 17.26 -18.05 -15.33
CA VAL A 90 16.01 -17.33 -15.04
C VAL A 90 16.17 -15.85 -15.38
N LYS A 91 15.45 -15.40 -16.41
CA LYS A 91 15.45 -13.98 -16.81
C LYS A 91 14.72 -13.13 -15.77
N LEU A 92 15.18 -11.89 -15.61
CA LEU A 92 14.65 -10.94 -14.61
C LEU A 92 13.13 -10.73 -14.68
N TYR A 93 12.55 -10.73 -15.89
CA TYR A 93 11.10 -10.61 -16.06
C TYR A 93 10.33 -11.83 -15.54
N VAL A 94 10.93 -13.03 -15.58
CA VAL A 94 10.28 -14.24 -15.03
C VAL A 94 10.20 -14.13 -13.52
N VAL A 95 11.28 -13.68 -12.88
CA VAL A 95 11.31 -13.43 -11.42
C VAL A 95 10.25 -12.39 -11.05
N TYR A 96 10.19 -11.27 -11.78
CA TYR A 96 9.21 -10.21 -11.52
C TYR A 96 7.77 -10.75 -11.63
N ASN A 97 7.43 -11.44 -12.72
CA ASN A 97 6.09 -11.98 -12.94
C ASN A 97 5.69 -13.01 -11.86
N VAL A 98 6.64 -13.84 -11.38
CA VAL A 98 6.37 -14.78 -10.28
C VAL A 98 6.09 -14.02 -8.98
N LEU A 99 6.91 -13.02 -8.66
CA LEU A 99 6.72 -12.21 -7.45
C LEU A 99 5.41 -11.41 -7.49
N GLU A 100 5.00 -10.95 -8.67
CA GLU A 100 3.72 -10.28 -8.86
C GLU A 100 2.51 -11.19 -8.59
N ILE A 101 2.58 -12.46 -9.01
CA ILE A 101 1.55 -13.45 -8.66
C ILE A 101 1.47 -13.62 -7.13
N PHE A 102 2.62 -13.70 -6.45
CA PHE A 102 2.66 -13.78 -4.99
C PHE A 102 2.14 -12.50 -4.32
N ASP A 103 2.44 -11.32 -4.86
CA ASP A 103 1.90 -10.05 -4.37
C ASP A 103 0.37 -10.06 -4.46
N LYS A 104 -0.20 -10.39 -5.62
CA LYS A 104 -1.67 -10.48 -5.82
C LYS A 104 -2.32 -11.51 -4.88
N LEU A 105 -1.66 -12.65 -4.64
CA LEU A 105 -2.12 -13.66 -3.68
C LEU A 105 -2.07 -13.13 -2.23
N CYS A 106 -0.97 -12.48 -1.84
CA CYS A 106 -0.80 -11.91 -0.51
C CYS A 106 -1.75 -10.74 -0.24
N GLN A 107 -2.09 -9.93 -1.25
CA GLN A 107 -3.09 -8.87 -1.11
C GLN A 107 -4.48 -9.46 -0.81
N SER A 108 -4.90 -10.47 -1.58
CA SER A 108 -6.18 -11.15 -1.35
C SER A 108 -6.23 -11.80 0.03
N PHE A 109 -5.19 -12.55 0.39
CA PHE A 109 -5.13 -13.26 1.67
C PHE A 109 -4.94 -12.32 2.87
N GLY A 110 -4.09 -11.30 2.73
CA GLY A 110 -3.77 -10.35 3.79
C GLY A 110 -4.98 -9.51 4.23
N SER A 111 -5.87 -9.18 3.30
CA SER A 111 -7.15 -8.51 3.63
C SER A 111 -7.99 -9.36 4.60
N ASP A 112 -8.10 -10.67 4.35
CA ASP A 112 -8.86 -11.59 5.19
C ASP A 112 -8.18 -11.80 6.55
N VAL A 113 -6.86 -11.98 6.57
CA VAL A 113 -6.07 -12.13 7.80
C VAL A 113 -6.19 -10.91 8.71
N LEU A 114 -6.09 -9.70 8.15
CA LEU A 114 -6.28 -8.47 8.91
C LEU A 114 -7.68 -8.42 9.52
N GLN A 115 -8.71 -8.77 8.75
CA GLN A 115 -10.08 -8.76 9.25
C GLN A 115 -10.29 -9.75 10.41
N VAL A 116 -9.69 -10.95 10.34
CA VAL A 116 -9.74 -11.93 11.43
C VAL A 116 -9.11 -11.35 12.70
N VAL A 117 -7.91 -10.75 12.61
CA VAL A 117 -7.26 -10.12 13.77
C VAL A 117 -8.10 -8.99 14.36
N LEU A 118 -8.69 -8.13 13.52
CA LEU A 118 -9.56 -7.04 13.97
C LEU A 118 -10.81 -7.56 14.70
N ASN A 119 -11.44 -8.62 14.18
CA ASN A 119 -12.59 -9.25 14.81
C ASN A 119 -12.21 -9.92 16.14
N SER A 120 -11.06 -10.59 16.19
CA SER A 120 -10.55 -11.21 17.41
C SER A 120 -10.19 -10.17 18.47
N ALA A 121 -9.65 -9.01 18.10
CA ALA A 121 -9.44 -7.88 19.01
C ALA A 121 -10.76 -7.37 19.60
N GLU A 122 -11.83 -7.30 18.80
CA GLU A 122 -13.16 -6.92 19.25
C GLU A 122 -13.78 -7.95 20.20
N ASN A 123 -13.61 -9.24 19.92
CA ASN A 123 -14.03 -10.33 20.81
C ASN A 123 -13.31 -10.27 22.16
N VAL A 124 -11.98 -10.04 22.17
CA VAL A 124 -11.21 -9.88 23.41
C VAL A 124 -11.66 -8.65 24.22
N ALA A 125 -12.07 -7.58 23.56
CA ALA A 125 -12.54 -6.36 24.24
C ALA A 125 -13.95 -6.52 24.84
N THR A 126 -14.81 -7.37 24.25
CA THR A 126 -16.24 -7.46 24.60
C THR A 126 -16.62 -8.73 25.40
N CYS A 127 -15.79 -9.79 25.39
CA CYS A 127 -16.12 -11.07 26.03
C CYS A 127 -16.28 -11.00 27.57
N THR A 128 -16.78 -12.06 28.21
CA THR A 128 -16.84 -12.13 29.67
C THR A 128 -15.49 -12.52 30.28
N ASN A 129 -15.25 -12.24 31.57
CA ASN A 129 -13.98 -12.58 32.25
C ASN A 129 -13.67 -14.08 32.22
N SER A 130 -14.69 -14.95 32.22
CA SER A 130 -14.51 -16.41 32.13
C SER A 130 -14.03 -16.89 30.76
N ALA A 131 -14.36 -16.14 29.69
CA ALA A 131 -13.94 -16.45 28.33
C ALA A 131 -12.64 -15.73 27.93
N LEU A 132 -12.15 -14.79 28.74
CA LEU A 132 -11.04 -13.90 28.39
C LEU A 132 -9.77 -14.65 27.97
N LEU A 133 -9.36 -15.69 28.72
CA LEU A 133 -8.16 -16.45 28.37
C LEU A 133 -8.30 -17.18 27.04
N ARG A 134 -9.48 -17.72 26.73
CA ARG A 134 -9.75 -18.40 25.45
C ARG A 134 -9.69 -17.42 24.28
N GLU A 135 -10.37 -16.29 24.39
CA GLU A 135 -10.39 -15.27 23.34
C GLU A 135 -9.00 -14.61 23.18
N ALA A 136 -8.27 -14.40 24.27
CA ALA A 136 -6.90 -13.88 24.21
C ALA A 136 -5.95 -14.86 23.50
N MET A 137 -6.06 -16.17 23.77
CA MET A 137 -5.26 -17.18 23.06
C MET A 137 -5.60 -17.24 21.57
N ARG A 138 -6.88 -17.09 21.20
CA ARG A 138 -7.31 -16.99 19.79
C ARG A 138 -6.70 -15.77 19.13
N PHE A 139 -6.83 -14.59 19.76
CA PHE A 139 -6.23 -13.35 19.27
C PHE A 139 -4.71 -13.47 19.09
N LEU A 140 -3.99 -14.10 20.03
CA LEU A 140 -2.56 -14.34 19.89
C LEU A 140 -2.22 -15.26 18.72
N LEU A 141 -3.02 -16.30 18.48
CA LEU A 141 -2.82 -17.20 17.34
C LEU A 141 -3.09 -16.48 16.00
N ASP A 142 -4.18 -15.71 15.93
CA ASP A 142 -4.52 -14.92 14.75
C ASP A 142 -3.43 -13.86 14.47
N GLU A 143 -2.90 -13.22 15.52
CA GLU A 143 -1.79 -12.27 15.44
C GLU A 143 -0.50 -12.93 14.94
N CYS A 144 -0.16 -14.13 15.40
CA CYS A 144 0.99 -14.89 14.89
C CYS A 144 0.85 -15.18 13.38
N ILE A 145 -0.35 -15.58 12.93
CA ILE A 145 -0.62 -15.79 11.50
C ILE A 145 -0.46 -14.49 10.73
N ALA A 146 -0.96 -13.36 11.26
CA ALA A 146 -0.80 -12.05 10.66
C ALA A 146 0.65 -11.62 10.52
N ILE A 147 1.46 -11.77 11.58
CA ILE A 147 2.90 -11.46 11.55
C ILE A 147 3.58 -12.27 10.44
N VAL A 148 3.40 -13.59 10.39
CA VAL A 148 4.02 -14.44 9.37
C VAL A 148 3.61 -14.02 7.96
N SER A 149 2.31 -13.78 7.75
CA SER A 149 1.74 -13.44 6.44
C SER A 149 2.24 -12.09 5.94
N PHE A 150 2.23 -11.05 6.79
CA PHE A 150 2.67 -9.71 6.41
C PHE A 150 4.18 -9.57 6.31
N VAL A 151 4.95 -10.31 7.11
CA VAL A 151 6.40 -10.42 6.94
C VAL A 151 6.72 -11.06 5.58
N PHE A 152 6.08 -12.19 5.25
CA PHE A 152 6.26 -12.84 3.96
C PHE A 152 5.92 -11.89 2.81
N HIS A 153 4.77 -11.21 2.86
CA HIS A 153 4.38 -10.22 1.86
C HIS A 153 5.40 -9.07 1.75
N SER A 154 5.91 -8.56 2.88
CA SER A 154 6.94 -7.52 2.91
C SER A 154 8.23 -7.95 2.19
N PHE A 155 8.62 -9.22 2.31
CA PHE A 155 9.76 -9.79 1.57
C PHE A 155 9.50 -9.89 0.06
N ILE A 156 8.27 -10.21 -0.35
CA ILE A 156 7.86 -10.21 -1.77
C ILE A 156 8.00 -8.79 -2.36
N ILE A 157 7.42 -7.77 -1.69
CA ILE A 157 7.54 -6.37 -2.14
C ILE A 157 9.00 -5.90 -2.15
N LEU A 158 9.81 -6.32 -1.17
CA LEU A 158 11.25 -6.02 -1.16
C LEU A 158 11.97 -6.66 -2.36
N ALA A 159 11.69 -7.94 -2.65
CA ALA A 159 12.28 -8.64 -3.79
C ALA A 159 11.86 -8.00 -5.12
N GLN A 160 10.60 -7.57 -5.26
CA GLN A 160 10.13 -6.80 -6.42
C GLN A 160 10.87 -5.47 -6.54
N SER A 161 11.03 -4.73 -5.43
CA SER A 161 11.79 -3.47 -5.39
C SER A 161 13.23 -3.65 -5.89
N ILE A 162 13.90 -4.71 -5.43
CA ILE A 162 15.27 -5.03 -5.84
C ILE A 162 15.32 -5.46 -7.31
N THR A 163 14.32 -6.21 -7.79
CA THR A 163 14.18 -6.63 -9.19
C THR A 163 14.03 -5.41 -10.11
N VAL A 164 13.15 -4.47 -9.77
CA VAL A 164 12.98 -3.21 -10.51
C VAL A 164 14.25 -2.37 -10.47
N SER A 165 14.89 -2.25 -9.30
CA SER A 165 16.18 -1.57 -9.13
C SER A 165 17.28 -2.17 -10.01
N ALA A 166 17.32 -3.51 -10.11
CA ALA A 166 18.25 -4.22 -10.99
C ALA A 166 17.95 -3.98 -12.48
N ALA A 167 16.67 -3.92 -12.85
CA ALA A 167 16.24 -3.65 -14.21
C ALA A 167 16.62 -2.22 -14.66
N ILE A 168 16.40 -1.23 -13.79
CA ILE A 168 16.72 0.19 -14.04
C ILE A 168 18.24 0.39 -14.16
N ARG A 169 19.04 -0.28 -13.33
CA ARG A 169 20.51 -0.16 -13.34
C ARG A 169 21.20 -1.00 -14.41
N SER A 170 20.46 -1.84 -15.15
CA SER A 170 21.03 -2.69 -16.19
C SER A 170 21.16 -1.94 -17.51
N HIS A 171 22.32 -2.07 -18.17
CA HIS A 171 22.58 -1.44 -19.47
C HIS A 171 21.83 -2.09 -20.66
N ASN A 172 21.26 -3.29 -20.51
CA ASN A 172 20.75 -4.11 -21.63
C ASN A 172 19.24 -3.98 -21.88
N ASN A 173 18.66 -2.77 -21.86
CA ASN A 173 17.20 -2.56 -22.02
C ASN A 173 16.35 -3.51 -21.14
N ALA A 174 16.88 -3.93 -19.99
CA ALA A 174 16.27 -4.96 -19.15
C ALA A 174 14.94 -4.47 -18.57
N LEU A 175 14.87 -3.17 -18.25
CA LEU A 175 13.65 -2.50 -17.84
C LEU A 175 12.55 -2.59 -18.90
N LEU A 176 12.86 -2.23 -20.15
CA LEU A 176 11.89 -2.30 -21.25
C LEU A 176 11.44 -3.74 -21.48
N THR A 177 12.36 -4.71 -21.41
CA THR A 177 12.04 -6.14 -21.54
C THR A 177 11.11 -6.61 -20.41
N LEU A 178 11.37 -6.19 -19.17
CA LEU A 178 10.54 -6.48 -18.01
C LEU A 178 9.14 -5.90 -18.21
N LEU A 179 9.03 -4.62 -18.54
CA LEU A 179 7.75 -3.94 -18.76
C LEU A 179 6.94 -4.61 -19.88
N ILE A 180 7.54 -4.82 -21.05
CA ILE A 180 6.83 -5.47 -22.18
C ILE A 180 6.36 -6.87 -21.78
N SER A 181 7.22 -7.67 -21.13
CA SER A 181 6.85 -9.03 -20.74
C SER A 181 5.75 -9.06 -19.68
N ASN A 182 5.77 -8.13 -18.72
CA ASN A 182 4.75 -8.03 -17.69
C ASN A 182 3.40 -7.62 -18.32
N ASN A 183 3.41 -6.46 -18.99
CA ASN A 183 2.25 -5.85 -19.62
C ASN A 183 1.56 -6.79 -20.62
N PHE A 184 2.33 -7.57 -21.38
CA PHE A 184 1.78 -8.55 -22.30
C PHE A 184 1.11 -9.73 -21.58
N ALA A 185 1.73 -10.26 -20.52
CA ALA A 185 1.14 -11.32 -19.72
C ALA A 185 -0.17 -10.86 -19.08
N GLU A 186 -0.20 -9.63 -18.59
CA GLU A 186 -1.37 -9.03 -17.98
C GLU A 186 -2.52 -8.84 -18.97
N ILE A 187 -2.26 -8.20 -20.12
CA ILE A 187 -3.23 -8.01 -21.20
C ILE A 187 -3.81 -9.37 -21.62
N LYS A 188 -2.93 -10.35 -21.90
CA LYS A 188 -3.35 -11.69 -22.32
C LYS A 188 -4.23 -12.36 -21.28
N SER A 189 -3.86 -12.26 -20.00
CA SER A 189 -4.57 -12.95 -18.93
C SER A 189 -5.93 -12.34 -18.61
N ASN A 190 -6.16 -11.06 -18.90
CA ASN A 190 -7.37 -10.34 -18.48
C ASN A 190 -8.32 -10.02 -19.63
N VAL A 191 -7.82 -9.59 -20.79
CA VAL A 191 -8.67 -9.03 -21.86
C VAL A 191 -9.70 -10.02 -22.42
N PHE A 192 -9.38 -11.31 -22.44
CA PHE A 192 -10.27 -12.35 -22.98
C PHE A 192 -11.19 -12.98 -21.93
N LYS A 193 -11.10 -12.57 -20.67
CA LYS A 193 -11.94 -13.13 -19.61
C LYS A 193 -13.35 -12.52 -19.64
N ARG A 194 -14.35 -13.39 -19.47
CA ARG A 194 -15.72 -12.96 -19.19
C ARG A 194 -15.82 -12.57 -17.72
N LEU A 195 -16.08 -11.30 -17.45
CA LEU A 195 -16.13 -10.72 -16.10
C LEU A 195 -17.48 -10.07 -15.86
N ALA A 196 -18.10 -10.44 -14.73
CA ALA A 196 -19.24 -9.72 -14.19
C ALA A 196 -18.82 -8.33 -13.71
N LYS A 197 -19.79 -7.41 -13.63
CA LYS A 197 -19.58 -6.02 -13.17
C LYS A 197 -18.89 -5.94 -11.81
N ASP A 198 -19.26 -6.80 -10.85
CA ASP A 198 -18.67 -6.81 -9.50
C ASP A 198 -17.22 -7.29 -9.49
N ASN A 199 -16.86 -8.19 -10.41
CA ASN A 199 -15.47 -8.64 -10.56
C ASN A 199 -14.61 -7.56 -11.24
N LEU A 200 -15.19 -6.80 -12.17
CA LEU A 200 -14.51 -5.65 -12.78
C LEU A 200 -14.22 -4.55 -11.75
N HIS A 201 -15.15 -4.32 -10.81
CA HIS A 201 -14.97 -3.39 -9.70
C HIS A 201 -13.76 -3.75 -8.84
N LYS A 202 -13.66 -5.02 -8.42
CA LYS A 202 -12.52 -5.54 -7.66
C LYS A 202 -11.21 -5.44 -8.45
N LEU A 203 -11.24 -5.75 -9.74
CA LEU A 203 -10.05 -5.65 -10.59
C LEU A 203 -9.49 -4.22 -10.62
N ALA A 204 -10.33 -3.21 -10.82
CA ALA A 204 -9.89 -1.81 -10.84
C ALA A 204 -9.27 -1.35 -9.50
N TYR A 205 -9.68 -1.95 -8.38
CA TYR A 205 -9.09 -1.68 -7.07
C TYR A 205 -7.75 -2.40 -6.87
N LEU A 206 -7.59 -3.61 -7.39
CA LEU A 206 -6.29 -4.28 -7.42
C LEU A 206 -5.28 -3.47 -8.26
N ASP A 207 -5.71 -2.94 -9.41
CA ASP A 207 -4.88 -2.07 -10.27
C ASP A 207 -4.49 -0.77 -9.55
N THR A 208 -5.38 -0.25 -8.71
CA THR A 208 -5.07 0.89 -7.83
C THR A 208 -3.97 0.56 -6.83
N VAL A 209 -4.04 -0.61 -6.17
CA VAL A 209 -3.03 -1.08 -5.22
C VAL A 209 -1.70 -1.36 -5.93
N GLU A 210 -1.74 -1.95 -7.12
CA GLU A 210 -0.58 -2.21 -7.96
C GLU A 210 0.18 -0.91 -8.28
N ARG A 211 -0.52 0.15 -8.69
CA ARG A 211 0.10 1.48 -8.90
C ARG A 211 0.69 2.06 -7.62
N PHE A 212 0.06 1.85 -6.46
CA PHE A 212 0.62 2.26 -5.19
C PHE A 212 1.92 1.51 -4.86
N HIS A 213 1.95 0.19 -5.09
CA HIS A 213 3.17 -0.61 -4.94
C HIS A 213 4.28 -0.15 -5.91
N ILE A 214 3.97 0.12 -7.18
CA ILE A 214 4.92 0.67 -8.17
C ILE A 214 5.57 1.95 -7.65
N VAL A 215 4.79 2.88 -7.06
CA VAL A 215 5.35 4.10 -6.45
C VAL A 215 6.27 3.78 -5.28
N ALA A 216 5.92 2.80 -4.43
CA ALA A 216 6.79 2.34 -3.34
C ALA A 216 8.10 1.70 -3.87
N HIS A 217 8.03 0.90 -4.94
CA HIS A 217 9.19 0.34 -5.64
C HIS A 217 10.10 1.45 -6.17
N LEU A 218 9.53 2.46 -6.85
CA LEU A 218 10.30 3.59 -7.38
C LEU A 218 10.92 4.44 -6.27
N PHE A 219 10.23 4.63 -5.14
CA PHE A 219 10.78 5.29 -3.97
C PHE A 219 11.99 4.51 -3.39
N PHE A 220 11.90 3.18 -3.33
CA PHE A 220 13.02 2.33 -2.94
C PHE A 220 14.22 2.54 -3.88
N VAL A 221 14.02 2.51 -5.20
CA VAL A 221 15.10 2.74 -6.18
C VAL A 221 15.69 4.14 -6.05
N LEU A 222 14.85 5.16 -5.88
CA LEU A 222 15.27 6.55 -5.67
C LEU A 222 16.24 6.66 -4.49
N ALA A 223 15.86 6.12 -3.35
CA ALA A 223 16.67 6.23 -2.14
C ALA A 223 17.93 5.34 -2.20
N GLN A 224 17.91 4.20 -2.91
CA GLN A 224 19.14 3.46 -3.21
C GLN A 224 20.11 4.24 -4.10
N ASN A 225 19.61 4.91 -5.14
CA ASN A 225 20.44 5.74 -6.00
C ASN A 225 21.04 6.91 -5.21
N PHE A 226 20.25 7.53 -4.33
CA PHE A 226 20.73 8.60 -3.46
C PHE A 226 21.90 8.15 -2.57
N LEU A 227 21.86 6.92 -2.06
CA LEU A 227 22.90 6.36 -1.18
C LEU A 227 24.15 5.87 -1.93
N ALA A 228 24.03 5.46 -3.19
CA ALA A 228 25.10 4.70 -3.88
C ALA A 228 25.67 5.38 -5.14
N ALA A 229 24.99 6.38 -5.72
CA ALA A 229 25.38 6.95 -7.01
C ALA A 229 26.35 8.13 -6.87
N HIS A 230 27.44 8.10 -7.63
CA HIS A 230 28.46 9.16 -7.70
C HIS A 230 28.28 10.12 -8.88
N GLU A 231 27.60 9.67 -9.95
CA GLU A 231 27.34 10.42 -11.19
C GLU A 231 25.95 11.06 -11.20
N PRO A 232 25.65 12.05 -12.07
CA PRO A 232 24.31 12.63 -12.18
C PRO A 232 23.27 11.59 -12.63
N TRP A 233 22.57 11.03 -11.65
CA TRP A 233 21.64 9.91 -11.82
C TRP A 233 20.17 10.36 -11.94
N LEU A 234 19.84 11.58 -11.48
CA LEU A 234 18.46 12.03 -11.30
C LEU A 234 17.67 12.05 -12.60
N ASN A 235 18.25 12.57 -13.69
CA ASN A 235 17.58 12.65 -14.99
C ASN A 235 17.32 11.25 -15.58
N ALA A 236 18.30 10.35 -15.48
CA ALA A 236 18.16 8.98 -15.95
C ALA A 236 17.12 8.22 -15.11
N PHE A 237 17.12 8.41 -13.79
CA PHE A 237 16.09 7.87 -12.91
C PHE A 237 14.71 8.41 -13.26
N ALA A 238 14.56 9.71 -13.45
CA ALA A 238 13.28 10.34 -13.79
C ALA A 238 12.71 9.80 -15.11
N TRP A 239 13.55 9.61 -16.13
CA TRP A 239 13.14 9.00 -17.40
C TRP A 239 12.67 7.55 -17.22
N ASN A 240 13.46 6.73 -16.52
CA ASN A 240 13.13 5.33 -16.28
C ASN A 240 11.87 5.16 -15.41
N ALA A 241 11.75 5.96 -14.34
CA ALA A 241 10.58 5.98 -13.46
C ALA A 241 9.32 6.44 -14.22
N GLY A 242 9.46 7.49 -15.05
CA GLY A 242 8.40 7.96 -15.94
C GLY A 242 7.95 6.88 -16.91
N MET A 243 8.89 6.16 -17.54
CA MET A 243 8.58 5.06 -18.44
C MET A 243 7.80 3.94 -17.74
N VAL A 244 8.22 3.50 -16.55
CA VAL A 244 7.48 2.50 -15.75
C VAL A 244 6.04 2.96 -15.52
N PHE A 245 5.85 4.19 -15.06
CA PHE A 245 4.52 4.71 -14.70
C PHE A 245 3.62 4.94 -15.91
N VAL A 246 4.15 5.47 -17.02
CA VAL A 246 3.38 5.68 -18.26
C VAL A 246 2.99 4.35 -18.89
N CYS A 247 3.89 3.36 -18.90
CA CYS A 247 3.58 2.02 -19.39
C CYS A 247 2.42 1.39 -18.61
N GLU A 248 2.44 1.50 -17.28
CA GLU A 248 1.38 1.00 -16.41
C GLU A 248 0.02 1.64 -16.74
N ILE A 249 -0.04 2.98 -16.81
CA ILE A 249 -1.27 3.70 -17.15
C ILE A 249 -1.81 3.25 -18.51
N LEU A 250 -0.93 3.13 -19.50
CA LEU A 250 -1.32 2.74 -20.86
C LEU A 250 -1.91 1.33 -20.89
N VAL A 251 -1.32 0.39 -20.14
CA VAL A 251 -1.78 -1.00 -20.06
C VAL A 251 -3.11 -1.11 -19.36
N ASP A 252 -3.28 -0.42 -18.23
CA ASP A 252 -4.56 -0.35 -17.53
C ASP A 252 -5.68 0.20 -18.42
N VAL A 253 -5.40 1.30 -19.12
CA VAL A 253 -6.34 1.93 -20.04
C VAL A 253 -6.76 0.95 -21.14
N ILE A 254 -5.80 0.24 -21.74
CA ILE A 254 -6.06 -0.77 -22.77
C ILE A 254 -6.88 -1.93 -22.17
N LYS A 255 -6.42 -2.50 -21.05
CA LYS A 255 -7.05 -3.60 -20.32
C LYS A 255 -8.51 -3.30 -20.03
N HIS A 256 -8.81 -2.17 -19.40
CA HIS A 256 -10.17 -1.78 -19.04
C HIS A 256 -11.05 -1.40 -20.23
N ALA A 257 -10.48 -0.82 -21.29
CA ALA A 257 -11.22 -0.53 -22.52
C ALA A 257 -11.69 -1.82 -23.21
N PHE A 258 -10.82 -2.82 -23.32
CA PHE A 258 -11.18 -4.11 -23.91
C PHE A 258 -12.09 -4.94 -23.00
N LEU A 259 -11.84 -4.96 -21.69
CA LEU A 259 -12.72 -5.66 -20.74
C LEU A 259 -14.15 -5.11 -20.77
N ALA A 260 -14.30 -3.78 -20.79
CA ALA A 260 -15.61 -3.16 -20.89
C ALA A 260 -16.28 -3.45 -22.25
N LYS A 261 -15.49 -3.55 -23.34
CA LYS A 261 -15.98 -3.90 -24.67
C LYS A 261 -16.47 -5.33 -24.76
N PHE A 262 -15.66 -6.30 -24.36
CA PHE A 262 -15.98 -7.72 -24.46
C PHE A 262 -17.11 -8.16 -23.52
N ASN A 263 -17.27 -7.48 -22.38
CA ASN A 263 -18.31 -7.79 -21.41
C ASN A 263 -19.53 -6.86 -21.50
N GLU A 264 -19.61 -6.01 -22.53
CA GLU A 264 -20.72 -5.07 -22.77
C GLU A 264 -21.00 -4.14 -21.56
N ILE A 265 -19.96 -3.81 -20.79
CA ILE A 265 -20.10 -2.99 -19.60
C ILE A 265 -20.14 -1.51 -19.99
N LYS A 266 -21.22 -0.85 -19.61
CA LYS A 266 -21.40 0.59 -19.86
C LYS A 266 -20.35 1.42 -19.12
N PRO A 267 -19.86 2.53 -19.69
CA PRO A 267 -18.94 3.43 -19.00
C PRO A 267 -19.50 4.04 -17.70
N SER A 268 -20.82 3.98 -17.47
CA SER A 268 -21.45 4.39 -16.21
C SER A 268 -21.04 3.51 -15.03
N ALA A 269 -20.69 2.24 -15.27
CA ALA A 269 -20.26 1.33 -14.20
C ALA A 269 -19.04 1.88 -13.43
N TYR A 270 -18.01 2.40 -14.12
CA TYR A 270 -16.86 3.03 -13.47
C TYR A 270 -17.24 4.28 -12.66
N SER A 271 -18.24 5.04 -13.11
CA SER A 271 -18.74 6.19 -12.35
C SER A 271 -19.50 5.77 -11.09
N GLU A 272 -20.20 4.64 -11.13
CA GLU A 272 -20.87 4.03 -9.96
C GLU A 272 -19.85 3.44 -8.98
N PHE A 273 -18.79 2.81 -9.48
CA PHE A 273 -17.65 2.35 -8.67
C PHE A 273 -16.99 3.51 -7.92
N LEU A 274 -16.73 4.61 -8.62
CA LEU A 274 -16.19 5.83 -8.02
C LEU A 274 -17.15 6.43 -6.99
N LEU A 275 -18.46 6.41 -7.27
CA LEU A 275 -19.46 6.88 -6.32
C LEU A 275 -19.47 6.04 -5.04
N ALA A 276 -19.37 4.72 -5.16
CA ALA A 276 -19.28 3.81 -4.03
C ALA A 276 -18.04 4.12 -3.19
N LEU A 277 -16.88 4.28 -3.83
CA LEU A 277 -15.64 4.67 -3.16
C LEU A 277 -15.78 6.00 -2.41
N CYS A 278 -16.28 7.05 -3.06
CA CYS A 278 -16.46 8.36 -2.44
C CYS A 278 -17.44 8.31 -1.24
N LYS A 279 -18.54 7.54 -1.35
CA LYS A 279 -19.48 7.36 -0.23
C LYS A 279 -18.78 6.71 0.97
N GLN A 280 -17.98 5.67 0.74
CA GLN A 280 -17.20 5.01 1.80
C GLN A 280 -16.16 5.94 2.44
N THR A 281 -15.49 6.78 1.64
CA THR A 281 -14.54 7.78 2.17
C THR A 281 -15.24 8.78 3.10
N LEU A 282 -16.47 9.22 2.77
CA LEU A 282 -17.20 10.19 3.58
C LEU A 282 -17.77 9.60 4.88
N THR A 283 -18.19 8.33 4.87
CA THR A 283 -18.73 7.68 6.08
C THR A 283 -17.66 7.36 7.11
N SER A 284 -16.37 7.65 6.84
CA SER A 284 -15.25 7.56 7.80
C SER A 284 -15.17 6.22 8.54
N GLN A 285 -15.61 5.13 7.94
CA GLN A 285 -15.37 3.79 8.47
C GLN A 285 -14.01 3.33 7.97
N SER A 286 -12.93 3.82 8.58
CA SER A 286 -11.56 3.37 8.27
C SER A 286 -11.41 1.85 8.35
N LYS A 287 -12.22 1.20 9.21
CA LYS A 287 -12.32 -0.25 9.35
C LYS A 287 -12.92 -0.96 8.11
N GLU A 288 -13.71 -0.28 7.28
CA GLU A 288 -14.31 -0.85 6.05
C GLU A 288 -13.53 -0.51 4.76
N ILE A 289 -12.54 0.39 4.81
CA ILE A 289 -11.69 0.71 3.65
C ILE A 289 -10.83 -0.50 3.28
N HIS A 290 -10.26 -1.19 4.28
CA HIS A 290 -9.53 -2.45 4.11
C HIS A 290 -10.41 -3.54 3.47
N LYS A 291 -11.70 -3.58 3.82
CA LYS A 291 -12.68 -4.54 3.29
C LYS A 291 -13.02 -4.30 1.81
N THR A 292 -12.95 -3.06 1.34
CA THR A 292 -13.43 -2.74 -0.02
C THR A 292 -12.30 -2.69 -1.03
N MET A 293 -11.13 -2.15 -0.68
CA MET A 293 -9.97 -2.04 -1.58
C MET A 293 -9.01 -3.23 -1.47
N SER A 294 -9.18 -4.11 -0.47
CA SER A 294 -8.21 -5.17 -0.11
C SER A 294 -6.78 -4.65 0.12
N PHE A 295 -6.63 -3.34 0.34
CA PHE A 295 -5.32 -2.71 0.52
C PHE A 295 -4.85 -2.88 1.96
N VAL A 296 -3.70 -3.53 2.12
CA VAL A 296 -3.03 -3.68 3.40
C VAL A 296 -1.68 -2.95 3.35
N PRO A 297 -1.54 -1.79 4.02
CA PRO A 297 -0.36 -0.94 3.88
C PRO A 297 0.91 -1.47 4.55
N PHE A 298 0.85 -2.56 5.32
CA PHE A 298 2.00 -3.04 6.11
C PHE A 298 3.20 -3.40 5.24
N ALA A 299 3.02 -4.18 4.17
CA ALA A 299 4.11 -4.62 3.32
C ALA A 299 4.87 -3.45 2.65
N PRO A 300 4.21 -2.51 1.92
CA PRO A 300 4.90 -1.35 1.39
C PRO A 300 5.46 -0.44 2.49
N ALA A 301 4.84 -0.35 3.67
CA ALA A 301 5.35 0.46 4.78
C ALA A 301 6.67 -0.10 5.32
N CYS A 302 6.77 -1.42 5.50
CA CYS A 302 8.01 -2.06 5.94
C CYS A 302 9.17 -1.75 4.96
N VAL A 303 8.91 -1.81 3.66
CA VAL A 303 9.93 -1.52 2.62
C VAL A 303 10.34 -0.05 2.63
N VAL A 304 9.38 0.89 2.71
CA VAL A 304 9.67 2.32 2.77
C VAL A 304 10.48 2.67 4.03
N ILE A 305 10.06 2.19 5.21
CA ILE A 305 10.76 2.44 6.47
C ILE A 305 12.18 1.87 6.43
N ARG A 306 12.36 0.65 5.93
CA ARG A 306 13.68 0.01 5.76
C ARG A 306 14.67 0.88 4.99
N VAL A 307 14.22 1.58 3.95
CA VAL A 307 15.10 2.42 3.14
C VAL A 307 15.29 3.81 3.72
N LEU A 308 14.31 4.33 4.44
CA LEU A 308 14.45 5.60 5.15
C LEU A 308 15.53 5.54 6.24
N ILE A 309 15.61 4.44 7.02
CA ILE A 309 16.60 4.30 8.11
C ILE A 309 18.06 4.57 7.66
N PRO A 310 18.62 3.88 6.65
CA PRO A 310 19.98 4.15 6.19
C PRO A 310 20.12 5.54 5.53
N LEU A 311 19.05 6.06 4.90
CA LEU A 311 19.04 7.41 4.32
C LEU A 311 19.27 8.48 5.40
N TYR A 312 18.56 8.39 6.53
CA TYR A 312 18.80 9.26 7.68
C TYR A 312 20.18 9.04 8.29
N ALA A 313 20.64 7.78 8.38
CA ALA A 313 21.94 7.47 8.97
C ALA A 313 23.11 8.06 8.16
N ALA A 314 23.02 8.13 6.83
CA ALA A 314 24.05 8.66 5.95
C ALA A 314 24.17 10.20 6.02
N TYR A 315 23.05 10.91 6.20
CA TYR A 315 23.03 12.38 6.20
C TYR A 315 23.34 13.02 7.57
N LEU A 316 23.57 12.19 8.59
CA LEU A 316 23.80 12.63 9.97
C LEU A 316 25.19 12.23 10.48
N PRO A 317 26.28 12.74 9.88
CA PRO A 317 27.62 12.58 10.41
C PRO A 317 27.78 13.46 11.67
N GLY A 318 28.33 12.90 12.76
CA GLY A 318 28.61 13.66 13.98
C GLY A 318 28.93 12.79 15.19
N GLU A 319 29.56 13.40 16.19
CA GLU A 319 29.84 12.78 17.50
C GLU A 319 28.54 12.47 18.26
N PHE A 320 28.63 11.50 19.19
CA PHE A 320 27.49 10.84 19.83
C PHE A 320 26.36 11.76 20.36
N PRO A 321 26.63 12.86 21.13
CA PRO A 321 25.53 13.68 21.65
C PRO A 321 24.92 14.60 20.58
N TRP A 322 25.74 15.19 19.71
CA TRP A 322 25.27 16.06 18.64
C TRP A 322 24.44 15.26 17.62
N ARG A 323 24.90 14.06 17.27
CA ARG A 323 24.19 13.15 16.35
C ARG A 323 22.78 12.84 16.83
N LEU A 324 22.56 12.62 18.13
CA LEU A 324 21.23 12.36 18.69
C LEU A 324 20.31 13.58 18.55
N VAL A 325 20.81 14.79 18.83
CA VAL A 325 20.04 16.04 18.68
C VAL A 325 19.62 16.24 17.23
N VAL A 326 20.53 16.02 16.28
CA VAL A 326 20.25 16.19 14.86
C VAL A 326 19.28 15.10 14.36
N ILE A 327 19.42 13.84 14.79
CA ILE A 327 18.43 12.76 14.51
C ILE A 327 17.05 13.14 15.03
N LEU A 328 16.95 13.64 16.28
CA LEU A 328 15.68 14.07 16.86
C LEU A 328 15.07 15.23 16.08
N PHE A 329 15.86 16.21 15.66
CA PHE A 329 15.39 17.32 14.85
C PHE A 329 14.82 16.86 13.50
N PHE A 330 15.57 16.07 12.72
CA PHE A 330 15.09 15.58 11.42
C PHE A 330 13.93 14.59 11.54
N SER A 331 13.88 13.77 12.59
CA SER A 331 12.75 12.87 12.82
C SER A 331 11.47 13.65 13.18
N ILE A 332 11.57 14.71 14.01
CA ILE A 332 10.45 15.62 14.27
C ILE A 332 10.01 16.31 12.97
N LEU A 333 10.95 16.85 12.19
CA LEU A 333 10.65 17.50 10.91
C LEU A 333 9.92 16.56 9.94
N THR A 334 10.38 15.30 9.87
CA THR A 334 9.77 14.26 9.04
C THR A 334 8.37 13.92 9.53
N CYS A 335 8.18 13.79 10.84
CA CYS A 335 6.87 13.55 11.44
C CYS A 335 5.90 14.69 11.12
N VAL A 336 6.33 15.95 11.27
CA VAL A 336 5.53 17.14 10.92
C VAL A 336 5.17 17.13 9.43
N PHE A 337 6.14 16.84 8.55
CA PHE A 337 5.89 16.73 7.12
C PHE A 337 4.87 15.63 6.78
N LEU A 338 5.02 14.43 7.34
CA LEU A 338 4.09 13.33 7.10
C LEU A 338 2.69 13.63 7.63
N VAL A 339 2.56 14.29 8.79
CA VAL A 339 1.27 14.72 9.34
C VAL A 339 0.64 15.80 8.46
N ALA A 340 1.42 16.78 8.00
CA ALA A 340 0.94 17.80 7.08
C ALA A 340 0.45 17.19 5.76
N LEU A 341 1.23 16.25 5.20
CA LEU A 341 0.84 15.49 4.00
C LEU A 341 -0.43 14.67 4.25
N LYS A 342 -0.55 14.00 5.41
CA LYS A 342 -1.76 13.26 5.79
C LYS A 342 -2.98 14.17 5.83
N ILE A 343 -2.87 15.33 6.45
CA ILE A 343 -3.97 16.29 6.54
C ILE A 343 -4.35 16.80 5.14
N LEU A 344 -3.36 17.12 4.31
CA LEU A 344 -3.59 17.59 2.94
C LEU A 344 -4.33 16.55 2.09
N VAL A 345 -3.86 15.30 2.12
CA VAL A 345 -4.48 14.17 1.39
C VAL A 345 -5.89 13.92 1.90
N ALA A 346 -6.09 13.87 3.22
CA ALA A 346 -7.39 13.64 3.84
C ALA A 346 -8.41 14.73 3.47
N LEU A 347 -8.02 16.01 3.55
CA LEU A 347 -8.87 17.14 3.18
C LEU A 347 -9.18 17.14 1.68
N GLY A 348 -8.18 16.84 0.84
CA GLY A 348 -8.35 16.70 -0.60
C GLY A 348 -9.36 15.61 -0.96
N LEU A 349 -9.23 14.43 -0.35
CA LEU A 349 -10.15 13.31 -0.51
C LEU A 349 -11.57 13.64 -0.04
N LEU A 350 -11.73 14.21 1.15
CA LEU A 350 -13.04 14.60 1.68
C LEU A 350 -13.73 15.63 0.78
N LYS A 351 -12.99 16.63 0.31
CA LYS A 351 -13.50 17.64 -0.63
C LYS A 351 -13.90 17.01 -1.96
N HIS A 352 -13.05 16.16 -2.54
CA HIS A 352 -13.33 15.47 -3.79
C HIS A 352 -14.55 14.55 -3.68
N ALA A 353 -14.61 13.72 -2.64
CA ALA A 353 -15.70 12.79 -2.40
C ALA A 353 -17.03 13.52 -2.17
N SER A 354 -17.05 14.58 -1.35
CA SER A 354 -18.23 15.40 -1.11
C SER A 354 -18.74 16.07 -2.40
N TRP A 355 -17.82 16.65 -3.17
CA TRP A 355 -18.14 17.24 -4.47
C TRP A 355 -18.73 16.21 -5.44
N TYR A 356 -18.10 15.03 -5.55
CA TYR A 356 -18.53 13.99 -6.48
C TYR A 356 -19.92 13.43 -6.12
N VAL A 357 -20.16 13.13 -4.84
CA VAL A 357 -21.47 12.65 -4.35
C VAL A 357 -22.56 13.70 -4.57
N THR A 358 -22.28 14.98 -4.29
CA THR A 358 -23.24 16.07 -4.47
C THR A 358 -23.57 16.28 -5.96
N ARG A 359 -22.56 16.23 -6.83
CA ARG A 359 -22.74 16.30 -8.29
C ARG A 359 -23.60 15.16 -8.80
N HIS A 360 -23.40 13.94 -8.31
CA HIS A 360 -24.21 12.78 -8.69
C HIS A 360 -25.67 12.94 -8.28
N LYS A 361 -25.92 13.32 -7.01
CA LYS A 361 -27.29 13.58 -6.50
C LYS A 361 -28.01 14.66 -7.31
N LYS A 362 -27.32 15.73 -7.71
CA LYS A 362 -27.91 16.78 -8.56
C LYS A 362 -28.32 16.24 -9.93
N LYS A 363 -27.49 15.37 -10.52
CA LYS A 363 -27.78 14.74 -11.82
C LYS A 363 -28.96 13.77 -11.75
N GLU A 364 -29.06 12.97 -10.70
CA GLU A 364 -30.23 12.09 -10.47
C GLU A 364 -31.52 12.88 -10.33
N LYS A 365 -31.52 13.99 -9.58
CA LYS A 365 -32.70 14.85 -9.45
C LYS A 365 -33.15 15.40 -10.80
N LEU A 366 -32.23 15.88 -11.64
CA LEU A 366 -32.56 16.43 -12.96
C LEU A 366 -33.21 15.37 -13.87
N LEU A 367 -32.75 14.11 -13.80
CA LEU A 367 -33.32 13.00 -14.58
C LEU A 367 -34.71 12.54 -14.10
N HIS A 368 -35.17 12.99 -12.93
CA HIS A 368 -36.52 12.71 -12.42
C HIS A 368 -37.53 13.81 -12.77
N PHE A 369 -37.07 14.95 -13.33
CA PHE A 369 -37.92 16.06 -13.76
C PHE A 369 -38.14 16.11 -15.30
N ASP A 370 -37.43 15.27 -16.05
CA ASP A 370 -37.61 15.00 -17.48
C ASP A 370 -38.29 13.63 -17.66
#